data_AF-A0A2E5AM22-F1
#
_entry.id   AF-A0A2E5AM22-F1
#
_cell.length_a   1.000
_cell.length_b   1.000
_cell.length_c   1.000
_cell.angle_alpha   90.00
_cell.angle_beta   90.00
_cell.angle_gamma   90.00
#
_symmetry.space_group_name_H-M   'P 1'
#
loop_
_entity.id
_entity.type
_entity.pdbx_description
1 polymer ?
#
loop_
_entity_poly.entity_id
_entity_poly.type
_entity_poly.pdbx_seq_one_letter_code
_entity_poly.pdbx_strand_id
1 'polypeptide(L)'
;MSKVFFYPFFILFIFNYSWSQTPLGSSLKDPKKNYKNANGPSTSLVQEVKQNGLIVVFSCNTCPFVVGSKHFPGWEKQYNELYDTSMK
;
A
#
# COMPACT_ATOMS: atom_id res chain seq x y z
N MET A 1 -23.42 8.30 -49.73
CA MET A 1 -23.92 8.63 -48.38
C MET A 1 -23.26 7.70 -47.36
N SER A 2 -22.80 8.28 -46.24
CA SER A 2 -22.49 7.60 -44.98
C SER A 2 -21.29 6.64 -44.93
N LYS A 3 -20.06 7.20 -44.82
CA LYS A 3 -18.86 6.49 -44.29
C LYS A 3 -18.25 7.19 -43.08
N VAL A 4 -19.03 7.97 -42.32
CA VAL A 4 -18.49 8.81 -41.23
C VAL A 4 -19.22 8.60 -39.89
N PHE A 5 -20.12 7.63 -39.78
CA PHE A 5 -20.97 7.48 -38.58
C PHE A 5 -20.55 6.34 -37.63
N PHE A 6 -19.25 6.05 -37.50
CA PHE A 6 -18.75 5.02 -36.57
C PHE A 6 -17.57 5.49 -35.71
N TYR A 7 -17.42 6.80 -35.52
CA TYR A 7 -16.30 7.38 -34.78
C TYR A 7 -16.73 8.48 -33.78
N PRO A 8 -17.66 8.20 -32.85
CA PRO A 8 -17.55 8.88 -31.56
C PRO A 8 -17.63 7.94 -30.34
N PHE A 9 -17.74 6.62 -30.52
CA PHE A 9 -17.81 5.69 -29.38
C PHE A 9 -16.44 5.24 -28.85
N PHE A 10 -15.39 5.31 -29.68
CA PHE A 10 -14.04 4.87 -29.29
C PHE A 10 -13.28 5.89 -28.43
N ILE A 11 -13.69 7.17 -28.44
CA ILE A 11 -13.02 8.25 -27.68
C ILE A 11 -13.45 8.26 -26.20
N LEU A 12 -14.62 7.69 -25.87
CA LEU A 12 -15.13 7.67 -24.50
C LEU A 12 -14.49 6.60 -23.59
N PHE A 13 -13.73 5.66 -24.13
CA PHE A 13 -13.15 4.55 -23.36
C PHE A 13 -11.76 4.85 -22.78
N ILE A 14 -11.07 5.88 -23.27
CA ILE A 14 -9.68 6.16 -22.88
C ILE A 14 -9.57 7.04 -21.63
N PHE A 15 -10.64 7.74 -21.21
CA PHE A 15 -10.57 8.70 -20.09
C PHE A 15 -10.64 8.10 -18.67
N ASN A 16 -10.83 6.78 -18.51
CA ASN A 16 -11.04 6.19 -17.18
C ASN A 16 -9.79 5.63 -16.48
N TYR A 17 -8.60 5.68 -17.08
CA TYR A 17 -7.41 4.99 -16.54
C TYR A 17 -6.43 5.84 -15.72
N SER A 18 -6.66 7.13 -15.51
CA SER A 18 -5.63 8.03 -14.94
C SER A 18 -5.69 8.31 -13.42
N TRP A 19 -6.45 7.56 -12.61
CA TRP A 19 -6.77 7.98 -11.21
C TRP A 19 -6.51 6.93 -10.12
N SER A 20 -5.45 6.11 -10.21
CA SER A 20 -5.18 5.09 -9.18
C SER A 20 -4.05 5.43 -8.19
N GLN A 21 -3.27 6.51 -8.40
CA GLN A 21 -2.13 6.80 -7.53
C GLN A 21 -2.40 7.99 -6.62
N THR A 22 -2.27 7.78 -5.31
CA THR A 22 -2.36 8.86 -4.32
C THR A 22 -1.07 9.71 -4.39
N PRO A 23 -1.17 11.05 -4.49
CA PRO A 23 0.00 11.92 -4.49
C PRO A 23 0.83 11.78 -3.21
N LEU A 24 2.15 11.90 -3.33
CA LEU A 24 3.02 11.97 -2.15
C LEU A 24 2.65 13.17 -1.27
N GLY A 25 2.63 12.97 0.05
CA GLY A 25 2.20 13.99 1.02
C GLY A 25 0.69 14.03 1.26
N SER A 26 -0.10 13.20 0.58
CA SER A 26 -1.52 13.05 0.89
C SER A 26 -1.73 12.60 2.34
N SER A 27 -2.82 13.06 2.96
CA SER A 27 -3.25 12.52 4.25
C SER A 27 -3.63 11.05 4.13
N LEU A 28 -3.19 10.24 5.08
CA LEU A 28 -3.58 8.84 5.18
C LEU A 28 -5.10 8.75 5.45
N LYS A 29 -5.76 7.79 4.79
CA LYS A 29 -7.18 7.51 5.02
C LYS A 29 -7.36 6.76 6.34
N ASP A 30 -8.33 7.20 7.15
CA ASP A 30 -8.72 6.59 8.43
C ASP A 30 -7.59 6.30 9.43
N PRO A 31 -6.65 7.24 9.68
CA PRO A 31 -5.45 6.96 10.47
C PRO A 31 -5.77 6.72 11.96
N LYS A 32 -6.92 7.21 12.43
CA LYS A 32 -7.43 7.04 13.80
C LYS A 32 -8.24 5.74 14.00
N LYS A 33 -8.43 4.95 12.94
CA LYS A 33 -9.13 3.67 13.05
C LYS A 33 -8.35 2.75 13.99
N ASN A 34 -9.08 2.05 14.86
CA ASN A 34 -8.50 1.01 15.71
C ASN A 34 -8.28 -0.27 14.91
N TYR A 35 -7.06 -0.80 14.99
CA TYR A 35 -6.62 -2.06 14.41
C TYR A 35 -6.30 -3.03 15.55
N LYS A 36 -6.59 -4.32 15.31
CA LYS A 36 -6.20 -5.38 16.23
C LYS A 36 -4.71 -5.59 16.16
N ASN A 37 -4.05 -5.58 17.30
CA ASN A 37 -2.64 -5.95 17.41
C ASN A 37 -2.53 -7.48 17.59
N ALA A 38 -1.50 -8.08 17.01
CA ALA A 38 -1.23 -9.52 17.16
C ALA A 38 -0.71 -9.89 18.56
N ASN A 39 0.02 -8.99 19.22
CA ASN A 39 0.75 -9.26 20.48
C ASN A 39 0.39 -8.28 21.61
N GLY A 40 -0.70 -7.53 21.49
CA GLY A 40 -1.00 -6.45 22.44
C GLY A 40 -2.41 -5.88 22.32
N PRO A 41 -2.69 -4.75 22.99
CA PRO A 41 -3.97 -4.07 22.87
C PRO A 41 -4.15 -3.50 21.45
N SER A 42 -5.41 -3.33 21.06
CA SER A 42 -5.74 -2.61 19.82
C SER A 42 -5.13 -1.20 19.83
N THR A 43 -4.66 -0.76 18.67
CA THR A 43 -3.99 0.54 18.49
C THR A 43 -4.43 1.19 17.16
N SER A 44 -4.10 2.45 16.94
CA SER A 44 -4.35 3.18 15.69
C SER A 44 -3.05 3.63 15.05
N LEU A 45 -3.06 3.91 13.75
CA LEU A 45 -1.85 4.32 13.04
C LEU A 45 -1.29 5.64 13.59
N VAL A 46 -2.16 6.57 14.02
CA VAL A 46 -1.72 7.82 14.68
C VAL A 46 -0.97 7.56 15.99
N GLN A 47 -1.36 6.54 16.76
CA GLN A 47 -0.70 6.21 18.04
C GLN A 47 0.67 5.55 17.86
N GLU A 48 0.90 4.90 16.71
CA GLU A 48 2.16 4.24 16.40
C GLU A 48 3.21 5.16 15.75
N VAL A 49 2.82 6.36 15.29
CA VAL A 49 3.75 7.36 14.74
C VAL A 49 4.81 7.75 15.78
N LYS A 50 6.08 7.71 15.37
CA LYS A 50 7.24 8.15 16.17
C LYS A 50 7.79 9.47 15.63
N GLN A 51 8.90 9.95 16.21
CA GLN A 51 9.55 11.20 15.83
C GLN A 51 9.80 11.32 14.32
N ASN A 52 10.24 10.24 13.67
CA ASN A 52 10.57 10.22 12.24
C ASN A 52 9.41 9.74 11.35
N GLY A 53 8.22 9.56 11.90
CA GLY A 53 7.04 9.05 11.19
C GLY A 53 6.72 7.59 11.49
N LEU A 54 6.01 6.94 10.56
CA LEU A 54 5.59 5.54 10.65
C LEU A 54 5.76 4.89 9.27
N ILE A 55 6.47 3.76 9.23
CA ILE A 55 6.55 2.90 8.06
C ILE A 55 5.45 1.84 8.17
N VAL A 56 4.52 1.82 7.21
CA VAL A 56 3.44 0.82 7.15
C VAL A 56 3.75 -0.22 6.09
N VAL A 57 3.94 -1.46 6.53
CA VAL A 57 4.29 -2.60 5.69
C VAL A 57 3.03 -3.41 5.40
N PHE A 58 2.49 -3.31 4.19
CA PHE A 58 1.38 -4.15 3.76
C PHE A 58 1.90 -5.54 3.39
N SER A 59 1.52 -6.55 4.17
CA SER A 59 2.04 -7.91 4.02
C SER A 59 0.93 -8.96 4.06
N CYS A 60 1.29 -10.19 3.68
CA CYS A 60 0.43 -11.37 3.72
C CYS A 60 1.25 -12.55 4.24
N ASN A 61 0.88 -13.08 5.41
CA ASN A 61 1.60 -14.13 6.13
C ASN A 61 1.49 -15.52 5.48
N THR A 62 0.79 -15.64 4.36
CA THR A 62 0.68 -16.88 3.57
C THR A 62 1.25 -16.74 2.17
N CYS A 63 1.67 -15.52 1.77
CA CYS A 63 2.22 -15.28 0.44
C CYS A 63 3.68 -15.74 0.39
N PRO A 64 4.08 -16.64 -0.54
CA PRO A 64 5.46 -17.11 -0.65
C PRO A 64 6.50 -16.01 -0.88
N PHE A 65 6.10 -14.88 -1.47
CA PHE A 65 6.96 -13.70 -1.58
C PHE A 65 7.26 -13.06 -0.21
N VAL A 66 6.31 -13.08 0.72
CA VAL A 66 6.51 -12.46 2.04
C VAL A 66 7.31 -13.38 2.94
N VAL A 67 6.87 -14.63 3.10
CA VAL A 67 7.45 -15.61 4.04
C VAL A 67 8.71 -16.29 3.50
N GLY A 68 8.86 -16.35 2.18
CA GLY A 68 9.97 -17.01 1.51
C GLY A 68 9.65 -18.41 0.99
N SER A 69 10.66 -18.97 0.33
CA SER A 69 10.67 -20.31 -0.25
C SER A 69 12.08 -20.88 -0.16
N LYS A 70 12.30 -22.10 -0.64
CA LYS A 70 13.62 -22.73 -0.69
C LYS A 70 14.70 -21.88 -1.39
N HIS A 71 14.29 -21.02 -2.32
CA HIS A 71 15.20 -20.22 -3.16
C HIS A 71 15.13 -18.72 -2.87
N PHE A 72 14.28 -18.30 -1.94
CA PHE A 72 14.10 -16.89 -1.62
C PHE A 72 13.85 -16.73 -0.12
N PRO A 73 14.67 -15.96 0.62
CA PRO A 73 14.59 -15.89 2.07
C PRO A 73 13.30 -15.25 2.61
N GLY A 74 12.49 -14.63 1.75
CA GLY A 74 11.27 -13.92 2.13
C GLY A 74 11.53 -12.44 2.37
N TRP A 75 10.62 -11.61 1.88
CA TRP A 75 10.70 -10.16 2.08
C TRP A 75 10.64 -9.77 3.56
N GLU A 76 9.97 -10.55 4.40
CA GLU A 76 9.84 -10.27 5.84
C GLU A 76 11.18 -10.21 6.59
N LYS A 77 12.24 -10.81 6.04
CA LYS A 77 13.59 -10.76 6.63
C LYS A 77 14.16 -9.34 6.69
N GLN A 78 13.64 -8.41 5.89
CA GLN A 78 14.10 -7.02 5.85
C GLN A 78 13.40 -6.11 6.88
N TYR A 79 12.35 -6.60 7.57
CA TYR A 79 11.55 -5.74 8.45
C TYR A 79 12.34 -5.19 9.63
N ASN A 80 13.23 -5.99 10.23
CA ASN A 80 14.03 -5.56 11.37
C ASN A 80 15.01 -4.44 10.97
N GLU A 81 15.64 -4.55 9.82
CA GLU A 81 16.55 -3.50 9.31
C GLU A 81 15.79 -2.20 9.00
N LEU A 82 14.59 -2.30 8.42
CA LEU A 82 13.72 -1.13 8.21
C LEU A 82 13.31 -0.48 9.53
N TYR A 83 12.97 -1.28 10.53
CA TYR A 83 12.67 -0.81 11.88
C TYR A 83 13.85 -0.08 12.49
N ASP A 84 15.04 -0.69 12.51
CA ASP A 84 16.26 -0.09 13.06
C ASP A 84 16.62 1.22 12.35
N THR A 85 16.43 1.26 11.02
CA THR A 85 16.65 2.46 10.22
C THR A 85 15.66 3.56 10.58
N SER A 86 14.41 3.23 10.88
CA SER A 86 13.40 4.21 11.31
C SER A 86 13.65 4.81 12.70
N MET A 87 14.45 4.12 13.53
CA MET A 87 14.77 4.54 14.89
C MET A 87 16.00 5.46 14.99
N LYS A 88 16.77 5.60 13.91
CA LYS A 88 17.88 6.56 13.80
C LYS A 88 17.34 7.95 13.52
#